data_AF-A0A965ERB7-F1
#
_entry.id   AF-A0A965ERB7-F1
#
_cell.length_a   1.000
_cell.length_b   1.000
_cell.length_c   1.000
_cell.angle_alpha   90.00
_cell.angle_beta   90.00
_cell.angle_gamma   90.00
#
_symmetry.space_group_name_H-M   'P 1'
#
loop_
_entity.id
_entity.type
_entity.pdbx_description
1 polymer ?
#
loop_
_entity_poly.entity_id
_entity_poly.type
_entity_poly.pdbx_seq_one_letter_code
_entity_poly.pdbx_strand_id
1 'polypeptide(L)'
;GNELILKYDGDLVTGFDKESEQAITELNALIAKTSVEVHNQANSVLILNNKKAVHARSAFDPRFDGTDRWLQSAFVSKTPLPNGHVIDIQDRRGLDVPSHAKTTARDDILAY
;
A
#
# COMPACT_ATOMS: atom_id res chain seq x y z
N GLY A 1 8.68 25.47 4.40
CA GLY A 1 9.13 25.28 3.00
C GLY A 1 8.05 24.52 2.25
N ASN A 2 7.90 24.75 0.94
CA ASN A 2 6.90 24.03 0.14
C ASN A 2 7.20 22.52 0.19
N GLU A 3 6.26 21.73 0.69
CA GLU A 3 6.42 20.27 0.73
C GLU A 3 6.09 19.70 -0.65
N LEU A 4 7.08 19.13 -1.34
CA LEU A 4 6.85 18.40 -2.58
C LEU A 4 6.11 17.09 -2.30
N ILE A 5 4.93 16.89 -2.90
CA ILE A 5 4.13 15.66 -2.78
C ILE A 5 3.95 15.09 -4.18
N LEU A 6 4.13 13.78 -4.32
CA LEU A 6 3.82 13.06 -5.56
C LEU A 6 2.47 12.36 -5.42
N LYS A 7 1.57 12.59 -6.37
CA LYS A 7 0.36 11.78 -6.59
C LYS A 7 0.50 11.15 -7.96
N TYR A 8 0.54 9.83 -7.99
CA TYR A 8 0.89 9.09 -9.17
C TYR A 8 0.23 7.72 -9.13
N ASP A 9 -0.23 7.27 -10.28
CA ASP A 9 -0.69 5.92 -10.57
C ASP A 9 -0.20 5.59 -11.98
N GLY A 10 0.51 4.48 -12.14
CA GLY A 10 1.19 4.13 -13.40
C GLY A 10 0.24 3.73 -14.53
N ASP A 11 -0.98 3.33 -14.19
CA ASP A 11 -1.99 2.89 -15.16
C ASP A 11 -3.02 4.00 -15.42
N LEU A 12 -3.25 4.88 -14.44
CA LEU A 12 -4.32 5.89 -14.50
C LEU A 12 -3.84 7.31 -14.82
N VAL A 13 -2.58 7.66 -14.55
CA VAL A 13 -2.07 9.01 -14.82
C VAL A 13 -1.55 9.11 -16.25
N THR A 14 -2.15 10.02 -17.02
CA THR A 14 -1.76 10.33 -18.40
C THR A 14 -1.54 11.83 -18.60
N GLY A 15 -0.82 12.18 -19.67
CA GLY A 15 -0.68 13.57 -20.12
C GLY A 15 -1.94 14.03 -20.86
N PHE A 16 -2.34 15.29 -20.67
CA PHE A 16 -3.46 15.91 -21.39
C PHE A 16 -2.99 16.70 -22.63
N ASP A 17 -1.67 16.91 -22.76
CA ASP A 17 -1.00 17.56 -23.87
C ASP A 17 0.38 16.94 -24.10
N LYS A 18 1.08 17.39 -25.15
CA LYS A 18 2.38 16.83 -25.52
C LYS A 18 3.45 17.00 -24.43
N GLU A 19 3.42 18.11 -23.71
CA GLU A 19 4.41 18.40 -22.67
C GLU A 19 4.19 17.46 -21.47
N SER A 20 2.95 17.32 -21.02
CA SER A 20 2.59 16.42 -19.93
C SER A 20 2.76 14.94 -20.30
N GLU A 21 2.51 14.53 -21.55
CA GLU A 21 2.81 13.17 -22.02
C GLU A 21 4.31 12.86 -21.94
N GLN A 22 5.15 13.80 -22.36
CA GLN A 22 6.61 13.69 -22.24
C GLN A 22 7.05 13.61 -20.78
N ALA A 23 6.48 14.47 -19.92
CA ALA A 23 6.79 14.48 -18.50
C ALA A 23 6.40 13.17 -17.80
N ILE A 24 5.21 12.61 -18.09
CA ILE A 24 4.79 11.30 -17.55
C ILE A 24 5.68 10.17 -18.08
N THR A 25 6.06 10.22 -19.36
CA THR A 25 6.98 9.23 -19.94
C THR A 25 8.34 9.25 -19.23
N GLU A 26 8.91 10.44 -19.00
CA GLU A 26 10.17 10.59 -18.28
C GLU A 26 10.06 10.16 -16.82
N LEU A 27 8.96 10.53 -16.14
CA LEU A 27 8.68 10.13 -14.77
C LEU A 27 8.61 8.60 -14.64
N ASN A 28 7.91 7.93 -15.55
CA ASN A 28 7.80 6.46 -15.57
C ASN A 28 9.18 5.80 -15.72
N ALA A 29 10.01 6.32 -16.63
CA ALA A 29 11.36 5.83 -16.83
C ALA A 29 12.24 6.03 -15.58
N LEU A 30 12.10 7.17 -14.91
CA LEU A 30 12.81 7.46 -13.66
C LEU A 30 12.35 6.56 -12.51
N ILE A 31 11.04 6.34 -12.33
CA ILE A 31 10.50 5.43 -11.32
C ILE A 31 11.06 4.02 -11.51
N ALA A 32 11.03 3.49 -12.74
CA ALA A 32 11.60 2.18 -13.04
C ALA A 32 13.11 2.12 -12.74
N LYS A 33 13.86 3.18 -13.08
CA LYS A 33 15.31 3.26 -12.86
C LYS A 33 15.71 3.40 -11.38
N THR A 34 14.90 4.06 -10.56
CA THR A 34 15.24 4.36 -9.15
C THR A 34 14.55 3.44 -8.15
N SER A 35 13.67 2.55 -8.62
CA SER A 35 13.00 1.57 -7.78
C SER A 35 13.99 0.66 -7.05
N VAL A 36 13.72 0.40 -5.78
CA VAL A 36 14.49 -0.52 -4.94
C VAL A 36 13.58 -1.67 -4.55
N GLU A 37 14.08 -2.89 -4.71
CA GLU A 37 13.34 -4.08 -4.32
C GLU A 37 13.40 -4.31 -2.80
N VAL A 38 12.25 -4.55 -2.19
CA VAL A 38 12.13 -4.83 -0.76
C VAL A 38 11.45 -6.18 -0.55
N HIS A 39 12.21 -7.13 -0.03
CA HIS A 39 11.72 -8.44 0.37
C HIS A 39 11.26 -8.38 1.83
N ASN A 40 9.95 -8.21 2.05
CA ASN A 40 9.41 -8.24 3.41
C ASN A 40 9.49 -9.67 3.96
N GLN A 41 10.13 -9.82 5.11
CA GLN A 41 10.28 -11.11 5.78
C GLN A 41 9.15 -11.33 6.78
N ALA A 42 9.01 -12.57 7.24
CA ALA A 42 8.17 -12.84 8.39
C ALA A 42 8.68 -12.03 9.60
N ASN A 43 7.75 -11.52 10.41
CA ASN A 43 8.05 -10.72 11.60
C ASN A 43 8.76 -9.37 11.33
N SER A 44 8.67 -8.83 10.10
CA SER A 44 9.10 -7.46 9.79
C SER A 44 7.95 -6.55 9.41
N VAL A 45 8.16 -5.25 9.60
CA VAL A 45 7.21 -4.19 9.23
C VAL A 45 7.88 -3.27 8.22
N LEU A 46 7.20 -3.03 7.10
CA LEU A 46 7.56 -2.01 6.12
C LEU A 46 6.62 -0.80 6.29
N ILE A 47 7.18 0.38 6.53
CA ILE A 47 6.43 1.63 6.64
C ILE A 47 6.75 2.49 5.41
N LEU A 48 5.71 2.85 4.65
CA LEU A 48 5.82 3.66 3.45
C LEU A 48 5.24 5.05 3.69
N ASN A 49 6.00 6.09 3.34
CA ASN A 49 5.47 7.44 3.28
C ASN A 49 4.82 7.68 1.92
N ASN A 50 3.50 7.49 1.84
CA ASN A 50 2.74 7.56 0.59
C ASN A 50 2.79 8.94 -0.12
N LYS A 51 3.27 9.99 0.55
CA LYS A 51 3.46 11.32 -0.07
C LYS A 51 4.78 11.45 -0.84
N LYS A 52 5.72 10.54 -0.60
CA LYS A 52 7.12 10.64 -1.05
C LYS A 52 7.60 9.42 -1.83
N ALA A 53 6.88 8.31 -1.78
CA ALA A 53 7.26 7.06 -2.43
C ALA A 53 6.11 6.52 -3.27
N VAL A 54 6.44 6.08 -4.49
CA VAL A 54 5.61 5.16 -5.27
C VAL A 54 6.02 3.74 -4.89
N HIS A 55 5.06 2.83 -4.81
CA HIS A 55 5.33 1.43 -4.49
C HIS A 55 4.55 0.54 -5.45
N ALA A 56 5.14 -0.62 -5.75
CA ALA A 56 4.55 -1.64 -6.59
C ALA A 56 4.98 -3.02 -6.09
N ARG A 57 4.44 -4.07 -6.69
CA ARG A 57 4.83 -5.46 -6.42
C ARG A 57 5.23 -6.13 -7.73
N SER A 58 6.31 -6.90 -7.70
CA SER A 58 6.66 -7.80 -8.80
C SER A 58 5.61 -8.89 -8.97
N ALA A 59 5.49 -9.41 -10.20
CA ALA A 59 4.74 -10.64 -10.44
C ALA A 59 5.40 -11.79 -9.64
N PHE A 60 4.58 -12.74 -9.18
CA PHE A 60 5.06 -13.94 -8.50
C PHE A 60 4.15 -15.12 -8.86
N ASP A 61 4.70 -16.32 -8.82
CA ASP A 61 3.96 -17.56 -9.05
C ASP A 61 3.47 -18.11 -7.70
N PRO A 62 2.17 -17.98 -7.36
CA PRO A 62 1.61 -18.54 -6.13
C PRO A 62 1.58 -20.06 -6.16
N ARG A 63 1.75 -20.69 -4.99
CA ARG A 63 1.70 -22.15 -4.81
C ARG A 63 0.30 -22.67 -4.51
N PHE A 64 -0.56 -21.82 -3.96
CA PHE A 64 -1.92 -22.15 -3.53
C PHE A 64 -2.00 -23.33 -2.54
N ASP A 65 -0.92 -23.58 -1.79
CA ASP A 65 -0.80 -24.67 -0.81
C ASP A 65 -1.03 -24.22 0.64
N GLY A 66 -1.44 -22.96 0.83
CA GLY A 66 -1.63 -22.34 2.15
C GLY A 66 -0.37 -21.77 2.78
N THR A 67 0.78 -21.82 2.10
CA THR A 67 2.04 -21.30 2.63
C THR A 67 2.58 -20.11 1.82
N ASP A 68 1.77 -19.57 0.89
CA ASP A 68 2.07 -18.36 0.14
C ASP A 68 2.32 -17.14 1.04
N ARG A 69 2.98 -16.13 0.47
CA ARG A 69 3.29 -14.88 1.16
C ARG A 69 1.99 -14.20 1.62
N TRP A 70 1.84 -14.04 2.94
CA TRP A 70 0.76 -13.28 3.54
C TRP A 70 1.28 -11.99 4.16
N LEU A 71 0.59 -10.88 3.91
CA LEU A 71 0.88 -9.56 4.46
C LEU A 71 -0.40 -8.98 5.07
N GLN A 72 -0.27 -8.35 6.23
CA GLN A 72 -1.32 -7.51 6.80
C GLN A 72 -0.95 -6.04 6.58
N SER A 73 -1.88 -5.26 6.01
CA SER A 73 -1.71 -3.84 5.74
C SER A 73 -2.63 -2.99 6.60
N ALA A 74 -2.15 -1.80 6.97
CA ALA A 74 -2.95 -0.77 7.63
C ALA A 74 -2.55 0.62 7.11
N PHE A 75 -3.50 1.55 7.08
CA PHE A 75 -3.25 2.93 6.72
C PHE A 75 -3.11 3.80 7.97
N VAL A 76 -2.22 4.79 7.90
CA VAL A 76 -2.00 5.75 8.97
C VAL A 76 -2.20 7.15 8.41
N SER A 77 -3.02 7.94 9.09
CA SER A 77 -3.24 9.34 8.77
C SER A 77 -2.78 10.22 9.94
N LYS A 78 -2.18 11.38 9.62
CA LYS A 78 -1.87 12.40 10.63
C LYS A 78 -3.13 13.09 11.17
N THR A 79 -4.18 13.14 10.37
CA THR A 79 -5.47 13.70 10.75
C THR A 79 -6.43 12.54 11.04
N PRO A 80 -7.09 12.53 12.21
CA PRO A 80 -8.14 11.55 12.49
C PRO A 80 -9.19 11.55 11.38
N LEU A 81 -9.66 10.37 10.98
CA LEU A 81 -10.77 10.28 10.05
C LEU A 81 -12.02 10.88 10.71
N PRO A 82 -12.84 11.68 9.99
CA PRO A 82 -14.14 12.09 10.49
C PRO A 82 -14.96 10.85 10.83
N ASN A 83 -15.46 10.76 12.06
CA ASN A 83 -16.18 9.58 12.60
C ASN A 83 -15.34 8.29 12.70
N GLY A 84 -14.00 8.39 12.64
CA GLY A 84 -13.12 7.24 12.85
C GLY A 84 -13.13 6.77 14.30
N HIS A 85 -13.15 5.44 14.50
CA HIS A 85 -12.88 4.85 15.81
C HIS A 85 -11.36 4.78 16.02
N VAL A 86 -10.88 5.28 17.16
CA VAL A 86 -9.50 5.06 17.58
C VAL A 86 -9.42 3.66 18.18
N ILE A 87 -8.70 2.76 17.52
CA ILE A 87 -8.38 1.44 18.08
C ILE A 87 -7.06 1.58 18.83
N ASP A 88 -7.11 1.47 20.16
CA ASP A 88 -5.90 1.34 20.98
C ASP A 88 -5.37 -0.09 20.85
N ILE A 89 -4.25 -0.24 20.15
CA ILE A 89 -3.60 -1.53 19.89
C ILE A 89 -3.03 -2.15 21.18
N GLN A 90 -2.94 -1.38 22.28
CA GLN A 90 -2.53 -1.90 23.58
C GLN A 90 -3.69 -2.46 24.41
N ASP A 91 -4.96 -2.18 24.05
CA ASP A 91 -6.10 -2.75 24.76
C ASP A 91 -6.37 -4.19 24.29
N ARG A 92 -5.71 -5.15 24.95
CA ARG A 92 -5.86 -6.59 24.69
C ARG A 92 -7.17 -7.19 25.22
N ARG A 93 -8.06 -6.42 25.85
CA ARG A 93 -9.24 -6.96 26.57
C ARG A 93 -10.39 -7.42 25.68
N GLY A 94 -10.22 -7.47 24.35
CA GLY A 94 -11.26 -7.90 23.41
C GLY A 94 -10.82 -8.90 22.33
N LEU A 95 -9.59 -9.42 22.38
CA LEU A 95 -9.11 -10.42 21.42
C LEU A 95 -9.35 -11.85 21.91
N ASP A 96 -10.59 -12.18 22.27
CA ASP A 96 -11.03 -13.58 22.21
C ASP A 96 -11.22 -13.93 20.73
N VAL A 97 -10.14 -14.35 20.08
CA VAL A 97 -10.20 -14.89 18.73
C VAL A 97 -10.63 -16.36 18.86
N PRO A 98 -11.83 -16.77 18.38
CA PRO A 98 -12.20 -18.18 18.38
C PRO A 98 -11.20 -18.92 17.49
N SER A 99 -10.64 -20.03 17.98
CA SER A 99 -9.62 -20.85 17.32
C SER A 99 -9.99 -21.41 15.94
N HIS A 100 -11.16 -21.06 15.41
CA HIS A 100 -11.73 -21.57 14.15
C HIS A 100 -12.34 -20.48 13.27
N ALA A 101 -12.04 -19.19 13.50
CA ALA A 101 -12.51 -18.11 12.62
C ALA A 101 -11.81 -18.21 11.25
N LYS A 102 -12.36 -19.05 10.36
CA LYS A 102 -12.13 -18.99 8.93
C LYS A 102 -12.43 -17.56 8.50
N THR A 103 -11.40 -16.80 8.11
CA THR A 103 -11.57 -15.48 7.51
C THR A 103 -12.27 -15.66 6.16
N THR A 104 -13.60 -15.63 6.17
CA THR A 104 -14.38 -15.30 4.98
C THR A 104 -14.02 -13.87 4.62
N ALA A 105 -13.46 -13.71 3.42
CA ALA A 105 -13.29 -12.43 2.75
C ALA A 105 -14.57 -11.61 2.91
N ARG A 106 -14.44 -10.40 3.45
CA ARG A 106 -15.46 -9.34 3.32
C ARG A 106 -14.87 -8.28 2.43
N ASP A 107 -15.13 -8.44 1.13
CA ASP A 107 -15.69 -7.50 0.14
C ASP A 107 -15.71 -5.98 0.38
N ASP A 108 -14.86 -5.38 1.22
CA ASP A 108 -14.84 -3.93 1.44
C ASP A 108 -13.46 -3.29 1.19
N ILE A 109 -12.68 -3.81 0.23
CA ILE A 109 -11.53 -3.06 -0.30
C ILE A 109 -12.05 -2.17 -1.43
N LEU A 110 -12.56 -1.01 -1.06
CA LEU A 110 -12.70 0.11 -1.98
C LEU A 110 -11.29 0.47 -2.48
N ALA A 111 -11.04 0.12 -3.73
CA ALA A 111 -9.94 0.65 -4.51
C ALA A 111 -10.12 2.18 -4.62
N TYR A 112 -9.12 2.90 -4.15
CA TYR A 112 -8.77 4.24 -4.60
C TYR A 112 -7.25 4.38 -4.58
#